data_AF-A0A2P6F8P1-F1
#
_entry.id   AF-A0A2P6F8P1-F1
#
_cell.length_a   1.000
_cell.length_b   1.000
_cell.length_c   1.000
_cell.angle_alpha   90.00
_cell.angle_beta   90.00
_cell.angle_gamma   90.00
#
_symmetry.space_group_name_H-M   'P 1'
#
loop_
_entity.id
_entity.type
_entity.pdbx_description
1 polymer ?
#
loop_
_entity_poly.entity_id
_entity_poly.type
_entity_poly.pdbx_seq_one_letter_code
_entity_poly.pdbx_strand_id
1 'polypeptide(L)'
;MWYKITPKIFLIILQIIQETFKDIKFKHYETEKTLYNPLMCGTTDFIGITIDNEYIICDWKITSSNEETDIKRYIWQLKLYYLLEKDFCIDSKKINDNYKSKIKNSN
;
A
#
# COMPACT_ATOMS: atom_id res chain seq x y z
N MET A 1 -4.71 -17.52 -12.90
CA MET A 1 -3.78 -18.62 -12.59
C MET A 1 -2.94 -18.18 -11.40
N TRP A 2 -3.15 -18.75 -10.21
CA TRP A 2 -2.35 -18.41 -9.04
C TRP A 2 -1.01 -19.13 -9.16
N TYR A 3 0.08 -18.40 -9.41
CA TYR A 3 1.41 -18.99 -9.41
C TYR A 3 1.71 -19.51 -8.00
N LYS A 4 2.05 -20.79 -7.89
CA LYS A 4 2.49 -21.37 -6.62
C LYS A 4 3.90 -20.85 -6.35
N ILE A 5 4.00 -19.77 -5.57
CA ILE A 5 5.29 -19.20 -5.17
C ILE A 5 6.04 -20.29 -4.39
N THR A 6 7.15 -20.75 -4.94
CA THR A 6 8.01 -21.72 -4.24
C THR A 6 8.81 -20.99 -3.15
N PRO A 7 9.18 -21.66 -2.05
CA PRO A 7 10.01 -21.05 -1.00
C PRO A 7 11.31 -20.42 -1.53
N LYS A 8 11.90 -20.98 -2.59
CA LYS A 8 13.10 -20.44 -3.23
C LYS A 8 12.85 -19.10 -3.92
N ILE A 9 11.73 -18.99 -4.65
CA ILE A 9 11.33 -17.72 -5.30
C ILE A 9 11.02 -16.67 -4.24
N PHE A 10 10.35 -17.06 -3.15
CA PHE A 10 10.07 -16.17 -2.03
C PHE A 10 11.34 -15.59 -1.40
N LEU A 11 12.37 -16.41 -1.16
CA LEU A 11 13.64 -15.94 -0.61
C LEU A 11 14.38 -14.97 -1.54
N ILE A 12 14.32 -15.19 -2.85
CA ILE A 12 14.90 -14.26 -3.84
C ILE A 12 14.15 -12.92 -3.81
N ILE A 13 12.82 -12.93 -3.74
CA ILE A 13 12.02 -11.71 -3.63
C ILE A 13 12.36 -10.94 -2.34
N LEU A 14 12.48 -11.64 -1.21
CA LEU A 14 12.89 -11.03 0.06
C LEU A 14 14.27 -10.38 -0.03
N GLN A 15 15.25 -11.05 -0.66
CA GLN A 15 16.58 -10.49 -0.86
C GLN A 15 16.55 -9.23 -1.73
N ILE A 16 15.78 -9.24 -2.82
CA ILE A 16 15.62 -8.05 -3.69
C ILE A 16 15.03 -6.88 -2.92
N ILE A 17 13.99 -7.12 -2.11
CA ILE A 17 13.37 -6.08 -1.28
C ILE A 17 14.37 -5.53 -0.26
N GLN A 18 15.11 -6.42 0.44
CA GLN A 18 16.12 -6.02 1.42
C GLN A 18 17.24 -5.19 0.78
N GLU A 19 17.76 -5.61 -0.37
CA GLU A 19 18.81 -4.88 -1.09
C GLU A 19 18.30 -3.54 -1.63
N THR A 20 17.06 -3.48 -2.13
CA THR A 20 16.45 -2.25 -2.66
C THR A 20 16.37 -1.15 -1.59
N PHE A 21 16.17 -1.54 -0.33
CA PHE A 21 15.96 -0.59 0.77
C PHE A 21 17.11 -0.52 1.77
N LYS A 22 18.22 -1.22 1.55
CA LYS A 22 19.29 -1.35 2.56
C LYS A 22 19.88 -0.02 3.03
N ASP A 23 19.92 0.97 2.14
CA ASP A 23 20.49 2.29 2.40
C ASP A 23 19.45 3.31 2.85
N ILE A 24 18.16 2.94 2.84
CA ILE A 24 17.05 3.82 3.20
C ILE A 24 16.72 3.65 4.68
N LYS A 25 16.80 4.76 5.42
CA LYS A 25 16.38 4.80 6.82
C LYS A 25 14.92 5.22 6.92
N PHE A 26 14.09 4.32 7.46
CA PHE A 26 12.67 4.58 7.71
C PHE A 26 12.44 5.05 9.14
N LYS A 27 11.56 6.03 9.31
CA LYS A 27 10.92 6.34 10.60
C LYS A 27 9.89 5.29 10.95
N HIS A 28 9.09 4.92 9.96
CA HIS A 28 8.01 3.96 10.06
C HIS A 28 7.79 3.30 8.71
N TYR A 29 7.45 2.01 8.71
CA TYR A 29 7.05 1.29 7.50
C TYR A 29 6.05 0.19 7.82
N GLU A 30 5.25 -0.17 6.84
CA GLU A 30 4.24 -1.23 6.90
C GLU A 30 4.28 -2.03 5.59
N THR A 31 4.11 -3.34 5.70
CA THR A 31 3.88 -4.25 4.57
C THR A 31 2.41 -4.64 4.55
N GLU A 32 1.83 -4.86 3.37
CA GLU A 32 0.43 -5.28 3.23
C GLU A 32 -0.57 -4.30 3.89
N LYS A 33 -0.27 -3.00 3.86
CA LYS A 33 -1.14 -1.96 4.43
C LYS A 33 -2.41 -1.84 3.59
N THR A 34 -3.55 -2.06 4.22
CA THR A 34 -4.86 -1.88 3.58
C THR A 34 -5.28 -0.42 3.67
N LEU A 35 -5.58 0.17 2.52
CA LEU A 35 -6.12 1.52 2.37
C LEU A 35 -7.60 1.41 1.98
N TYR A 36 -8.46 2.14 2.67
CA TYR A 36 -9.90 2.08 2.48
C TYR A 36 -10.51 3.48 2.46
N ASN A 37 -11.35 3.73 1.46
CA ASN A 37 -12.37 4.77 1.49
C ASN A 37 -13.74 4.15 1.13
N PRO A 38 -14.86 4.87 1.31
CA PRO A 38 -16.20 4.32 1.04
C PRO A 38 -16.45 3.84 -0.40
N LEU A 39 -15.62 4.23 -1.37
CA LEU A 39 -15.78 3.93 -2.79
C LEU A 39 -14.73 2.94 -3.32
N MET A 40 -13.61 2.78 -2.63
CA MET A 40 -12.42 2.07 -3.10
C MET A 40 -11.62 1.51 -1.93
N CYS A 41 -11.07 0.32 -2.13
CA CYS A 41 -10.12 -0.28 -1.22
C CYS A 41 -8.97 -0.91 -2.01
N GLY A 42 -7.80 -1.00 -1.39
CA GLY A 42 -6.67 -1.74 -1.93
C GLY A 42 -5.57 -1.93 -0.90
N THR A 43 -4.64 -2.83 -1.17
CA THR A 43 -3.57 -3.19 -0.26
C THR A 43 -2.23 -2.93 -0.94
N THR A 44 -1.40 -2.10 -0.32
CA THR A 44 -0.03 -1.88 -0.80
C THR A 44 0.86 -3.01 -0.34
N ASP A 45 1.77 -3.50 -1.19
CA ASP A 45 2.77 -4.46 -0.75
C ASP A 45 3.71 -3.86 0.30
N PHE A 46 4.09 -2.59 0.12
CA PHE A 46 4.92 -1.84 1.07
C PHE A 46 4.63 -0.34 1.05
N ILE A 47 4.66 0.28 2.22
CA ILE A 47 4.66 1.73 2.39
C ILE A 47 5.59 2.13 3.55
N GLY A 48 6.38 3.18 3.35
CA GLY A 48 7.29 3.69 4.37
C GLY A 48 7.46 5.20 4.31
N ILE A 49 7.77 5.78 5.47
CA ILE A 49 8.15 7.18 5.62
C ILE A 49 9.62 7.21 6.02
N THR A 50 10.45 7.87 5.22
CA THR A 50 11.89 7.99 5.47
C THR A 50 12.18 8.94 6.64
N ILE A 51 13.41 8.93 7.15
CA ILE A 51 13.88 9.93 8.13
C ILE A 51 13.75 11.37 7.63
N ASP A 52 13.75 11.57 6.32
CA ASP A 52 13.59 12.87 5.66
C ASP A 52 12.13 13.22 5.36
N ASN A 53 11.17 12.45 5.88
CA ASN A 53 9.72 12.58 5.67
C ASN A 53 9.26 12.34 4.22
N GLU A 54 10.03 11.59 3.44
CA GLU A 54 9.63 11.18 2.10
C GLU A 54 8.77 9.91 2.17
N TYR A 55 7.76 9.83 1.32
CA TYR A 55 6.91 8.65 1.21
C TYR A 55 7.46 7.73 0.13
N ILE A 56 7.64 6.46 0.48
CA ILE A 56 7.98 5.37 -0.44
C ILE A 56 6.81 4.40 -0.43
N ILE A 57 6.18 4.19 -1.58
CA ILE A 57 5.10 3.22 -1.78
C ILE A 57 5.56 2.26 -2.86
N CYS A 58 5.43 0.96 -2.61
CA CYS A 58 5.81 -0.08 -3.57
C CYS A 58 4.68 -1.08 -3.77
N ASP A 59 4.64 -1.59 -4.99
CA ASP A 59 3.66 -2.55 -5.48
C ASP A 59 4.41 -3.47 -6.45
N TRP A 60 4.82 -4.62 -5.96
CA TRP A 60 5.69 -5.56 -6.65
C TRP A 60 4.89 -6.38 -7.65
N LYS A 61 5.42 -6.54 -8.86
CA LYS A 61 4.76 -7.30 -9.93
C LYS A 61 5.67 -8.43 -10.41
N ILE A 62 5.13 -9.64 -10.38
CA ILE A 62 5.69 -10.77 -11.13
C ILE A 62 4.95 -10.81 -12.46
N THR A 63 5.62 -10.41 -13.53
CA THR A 63 5.03 -10.36 -14.89
C THR A 63 5.98 -10.96 -15.91
N SER A 64 5.43 -11.64 -16.91
CA SER A 64 6.15 -12.02 -18.14
C SER A 64 5.93 -11.00 -19.27
N SER A 65 5.01 -10.06 -19.08
CA SER A 65 4.67 -8.96 -20.00
C SER A 65 5.37 -7.68 -19.56
N ASN A 66 6.04 -7.04 -20.51
CA ASN A 66 6.59 -5.69 -20.39
C ASN A 66 5.86 -4.74 -21.36
N GLU A 67 4.60 -5.01 -21.67
CA GLU A 67 3.79 -4.13 -22.51
C GLU A 67 3.53 -2.79 -21.82
N GLU A 68 3.52 -1.71 -22.61
CA GLU A 68 3.32 -0.35 -22.11
C GLU A 68 1.98 -0.18 -21.38
N THR A 69 0.95 -0.88 -21.84
CA THR A 69 -0.40 -0.91 -21.26
C THR A 69 -0.40 -1.46 -19.83
N ASP A 70 0.35 -2.53 -19.58
CA ASP A 70 0.48 -3.12 -18.25
C ASP A 70 1.26 -2.21 -17.32
N ILE A 71 2.38 -1.64 -17.79
CA ILE A 71 3.17 -0.67 -17.03
C ILE A 71 2.32 0.55 -16.64
N LYS A 72 1.52 1.08 -17.56
CA LYS A 72 0.58 2.18 -17.29
C LYS A 72 -0.41 1.82 -16.19
N ARG A 73 -0.95 0.59 -16.19
CA ARG A 73 -1.87 0.12 -15.16
C ARG A 73 -1.18 0.04 -13.78
N TYR A 74 0.05 -0.46 -13.71
CA TYR A 74 0.82 -0.51 -12.47
C TYR A 74 1.11 0.89 -11.91
N ILE A 75 1.45 1.85 -12.78
CA ILE A 75 1.63 3.25 -12.39
C ILE A 75 0.33 3.84 -11.83
N TRP A 76 -0.81 3.55 -12.45
CA TRP A 76 -2.12 3.99 -11.96
C TRP A 76 -2.45 3.38 -10.59
N GLN A 77 -2.11 2.12 -10.35
CA GLN A 77 -2.27 1.46 -9.05
C GLN A 77 -1.48 2.19 -7.96
N LEU A 78 -0.21 2.52 -8.20
CA LEU A 78 0.61 3.30 -7.27
C LEU A 78 0.06 4.71 -7.01
N LYS A 79 -0.43 5.40 -8.05
CA LYS A 79 -1.07 6.72 -7.90
C LYS A 79 -2.31 6.65 -7.02
N LEU A 80 -3.13 5.62 -7.19
CA LEU A 80 -4.32 5.42 -6.36
C LEU A 80 -3.95 5.16 -4.90
N TYR A 81 -2.94 4.33 -4.63
CA TYR A 81 -2.46 4.13 -3.26
C TYR A 81 -1.94 5.42 -2.63
N TYR A 82 -1.17 6.22 -3.39
CA TYR A 82 -0.69 7.51 -2.90
C TYR A 82 -1.85 8.45 -2.55
N LEU A 83 -2.87 8.56 -3.40
CA LEU A 83 -4.05 9.40 -3.15
C LEU A 83 -4.85 8.89 -1.94
N LEU A 84 -5.03 7.57 -1.80
CA LEU A 84 -5.72 6.99 -0.65
C LEU A 84 -4.96 7.24 0.66
N GLU A 85 -3.64 7.20 0.66
CA GLU A 85 -2.85 7.50 1.86
C GLU A 85 -2.84 9.01 2.19
N LYS A 86 -2.63 9.87 1.19
CA LYS A 86 -2.47 11.32 1.39
C LYS A 86 -3.79 12.06 1.63
N ASP A 87 -4.81 11.77 0.83
CA ASP A 87 -6.09 12.50 0.87
C ASP A 87 -7.12 11.80 1.78
N PHE A 88 -7.01 10.48 1.95
CA PHE A 88 -7.94 9.67 2.76
C PHE A 88 -7.30 9.06 4.00
N CYS A 89 -6.27 9.68 4.57
CA CYS A 89 -5.94 9.52 5.99
C CYS A 89 -7.10 10.13 6.83
N ILE A 90 -8.30 9.58 6.66
CA ILE A 90 -9.45 9.79 7.51
C ILE A 90 -9.02 9.13 8.81
N ASP A 91 -8.69 9.97 9.77
CA ASP A 91 -8.48 9.59 11.16
C ASP A 91 -9.56 8.57 11.55
N SER A 92 -9.19 7.30 11.67
CA SER A 92 -10.12 6.20 11.90
C SER A 92 -10.88 6.38 13.22
N LYS A 93 -10.37 7.22 14.13
CA LYS A 93 -11.08 7.70 15.32
C LYS A 93 -12.30 8.57 14.97
N LYS A 94 -12.20 9.47 13.99
CA LYS A 94 -13.32 10.35 13.58
C LYS A 94 -14.48 9.57 12.96
N ILE A 95 -14.23 8.46 12.28
CA ILE A 95 -15.32 7.63 11.73
C ILE A 95 -16.11 6.99 12.88
N ASN A 96 -15.44 6.47 13.91
CA ASN A 96 -16.10 5.80 15.04
C ASN A 96 -16.94 6.79 15.87
N ASP A 97 -16.48 8.04 16.03
CA ASP A 97 -17.22 9.08 16.76
C ASP A 97 -18.43 9.64 15.98
N ASN A 98 -18.31 9.75 14.65
CA ASN A 98 -19.43 10.15 13.78
C ASN A 98 -20.53 9.08 13.68
N TYR A 99 -20.18 7.80 13.78
CA TYR A 99 -21.17 6.72 13.84
C TYR A 99 -21.86 6.65 15.22
N LYS A 100 -21.12 6.80 16.32
CA LYS A 100 -21.70 6.79 17.67
C LYS A 100 -22.62 7.98 17.96
N SER A 101 -22.30 9.15 17.43
CA SER A 101 -23.15 10.35 17.59
C SER A 101 -24.47 10.24 16.81
N LYS A 102 -24.47 9.61 15.62
CA LYS A 102 -25.70 9.34 14.87
C LYS A 102 -26.65 8.37 15.58
N ILE A 103 -26.12 7.36 16.27
CA ILE A 103 -26.94 6.40 17.05
C ILE A 103 -27.53 7.06 18.30
N LYS A 104 -26.84 8.02 18.93
CA LYS A 104 -27.37 8.75 20.10
C LYS A 104 -28.51 9.73 19.77
N ASN A 105 -28.56 10.26 18.55
CA ASN A 105 -29.57 11.25 18.15
C ASN A 105 -30.78 10.64 17.40
N SER A 106 -30.88 9.32 17.36
CA SER A 106 -31.98 8.59 16.69
C SER A 106 -32.90 7.82 17.66
N ASN A 107 -32.80 8.10 18.96
CA ASN A 107 -33.75 7.66 19.99
C ASN A 107 -34.62 8.82 20.46
#